data_AF-A0A2A4SUU9-F1
#
_entry.id   AF-A0A2A4SUU9-F1
#
_cell.length_a   1.000
_cell.length_b   1.000
_cell.length_c   1.000
_cell.angle_alpha   90.00
_cell.angle_beta   90.00
_cell.angle_gamma   90.00
#
_symmetry.space_group_name_H-M   'P 1'
#
loop_
_entity.id
_entity.type
_entity.pdbx_description
1 polymer ?
#
loop_
_entity_poly.entity_id
_entity_poly.type
_entity_poly.pdbx_seq_one_letter_code
_entity_poly.pdbx_strand_id
1 'polypeptide(L)'
;MLYPENQTIYSPIDEKPVIYLYPEEKQKVHVQLDYQGELIAVYPEYNEETKGWNVIASPDGTIIDTVDDQEYSYIFWEGRSNKKINWDLSKGFIVEGKNTKSFLQKTLSEMGLTPKEYNEFIVYWFPLMQDNKYNLIHFAGKQYTDTAPLTITPQPDSMLRVFMVYKPLEEPITIEEQRIQPFQRTGFSVIEWGGTTLK
;
A
#
# COMPACT_ATOMS: atom_id res chain seq x y z
N MET A 1 29.62 34.91 2.64
CA MET A 1 29.32 33.59 3.25
C MET A 1 28.15 33.01 2.47
N LEU A 2 28.40 31.97 1.70
CA LEU A 2 27.37 31.21 1.00
C LEU A 2 26.87 30.15 2.00
N TYR A 3 25.58 30.16 2.32
CA TYR A 3 24.95 29.07 3.06
C TYR A 3 24.94 27.84 2.14
N PRO A 4 25.32 26.64 2.61
CA PRO A 4 25.10 25.44 1.83
C PRO A 4 23.60 25.16 1.77
N GLU A 5 23.04 25.13 0.57
CA GLU A 5 21.73 24.57 0.29
C GLU A 5 21.78 23.07 0.63
N ASN A 6 21.42 22.72 1.87
CA ASN A 6 20.96 21.38 2.17
C ASN A 6 19.59 21.23 1.48
N GLN A 7 19.59 20.91 0.18
CA GLN A 7 18.44 20.26 -0.44
C GLN A 7 18.31 18.89 0.22
N THR A 8 17.54 18.84 1.31
CA THR A 8 16.98 17.59 1.80
C THR A 8 16.10 17.07 0.66
N ILE A 9 16.63 16.16 -0.15
CA ILE A 9 15.85 15.45 -1.16
C ILE A 9 14.89 14.57 -0.35
N TYR A 10 13.70 15.08 -0.07
CA TYR A 10 12.67 14.32 0.62
C TYR A 10 12.34 13.10 -0.23
N SER A 11 12.35 11.92 0.39
CA SER A 11 11.81 10.71 -0.23
C SER A 11 10.33 10.95 -0.57
N PRO A 12 9.83 10.40 -1.68
CA PRO A 12 8.40 10.34 -1.94
C PRO A 12 7.64 9.80 -0.72
N ILE A 13 6.40 10.28 -0.53
CA ILE A 13 5.51 9.80 0.53
C ILE A 13 5.01 8.42 0.14
N ASP A 14 4.98 7.51 1.09
CA ASP A 14 4.24 6.26 0.99
C ASP A 14 2.77 6.58 1.32
N GLU A 15 1.96 6.66 0.28
CA GLU A 15 0.60 7.18 0.31
C GLU A 15 -0.43 6.05 0.36
N LYS A 16 -1.38 6.19 1.28
CA LYS A 16 -2.53 5.32 1.38
C LYS A 16 -2.27 3.81 1.61
N PRO A 17 -1.19 3.34 2.28
CA PRO A 17 -1.25 2.04 2.94
C PRO A 17 -2.53 1.88 3.79
N VAL A 18 -3.38 0.94 3.38
CA VAL A 18 -4.53 0.49 4.17
C VAL A 18 -4.46 -1.01 4.37
N ILE A 19 -4.74 -1.47 5.59
CA ILE A 19 -4.63 -2.87 6.01
C ILE A 19 -6.02 -3.38 6.40
N TYR A 20 -6.49 -4.39 5.67
CA TYR A 20 -7.72 -5.13 5.97
C TYR A 20 -7.37 -6.44 6.66
N LEU A 21 -8.17 -6.80 7.66
CA LEU A 21 -8.03 -8.01 8.45
C LEU A 21 -9.26 -8.90 8.26
N TYR A 22 -9.09 -10.12 7.76
CA TYR A 22 -10.18 -11.06 7.50
C TYR A 22 -9.94 -12.37 8.27
N PRO A 23 -10.15 -12.39 9.59
CA PRO A 23 -10.06 -13.62 10.37
C PRO A 23 -11.23 -14.58 10.09
N GLU A 24 -11.09 -15.86 10.42
CA GLU A 24 -12.19 -16.83 10.28
C GLU A 24 -13.30 -16.62 11.34
N GLU A 25 -12.92 -16.14 12.52
CA GLU A 25 -13.83 -15.78 13.60
C GLU A 25 -13.44 -14.43 14.19
N LYS A 26 -14.38 -13.76 14.88
CA LYS A 26 -14.09 -12.49 15.54
C LYS A 26 -13.01 -12.68 16.60
N GLN A 27 -11.89 -11.99 16.46
CA GLN A 27 -10.72 -12.19 17.33
C GLN A 27 -9.92 -10.90 17.57
N LYS A 28 -9.11 -10.91 18.63
CA LYS A 28 -8.13 -9.85 18.89
C LYS A 28 -6.94 -10.02 17.95
N VAL A 29 -6.51 -8.92 17.34
CA VAL A 29 -5.36 -8.87 16.45
C VAL A 29 -4.48 -7.69 16.87
N HIS A 30 -3.19 -7.96 17.03
CA HIS A 30 -2.17 -6.94 17.14
C HIS A 30 -1.47 -6.79 15.78
N VAL A 31 -1.45 -5.57 15.25
CA VAL A 31 -0.79 -5.22 13.99
C VAL A 31 0.36 -4.28 14.32
N GLN A 32 1.59 -4.76 14.18
CA GLN A 32 2.81 -4.01 14.47
C GLN A 32 3.49 -3.59 13.16
N LEU A 33 3.76 -2.29 13.01
CA LEU A 33 4.45 -1.71 11.86
C LEU A 33 5.81 -1.17 12.31
N ASP A 34 6.89 -1.71 11.74
CA ASP A 34 8.26 -1.27 11.98
C ASP A 34 8.78 -0.47 10.77
N TYR A 35 8.12 0.66 10.50
CA TYR A 35 8.42 1.47 9.33
C TYR A 35 9.77 2.19 9.45
N GLN A 36 10.63 2.07 8.44
CA GLN A 36 11.94 2.74 8.37
C GLN A 36 11.81 4.22 7.96
N GLY A 37 10.96 4.95 8.65
CA GLY A 37 10.59 6.31 8.33
C GLY A 37 9.83 6.98 9.46
N GLU A 38 9.16 8.07 9.11
CA GLU A 38 8.24 8.79 9.99
C GLU A 38 6.80 8.50 9.52
N LEU A 39 5.91 8.15 10.45
CA LEU A 39 4.47 8.12 10.17
C LEU A 39 3.94 9.55 10.16
N ILE A 40 3.27 9.95 9.08
CA ILE A 40 2.80 11.32 8.89
C ILE A 40 1.29 11.46 9.08
N ALA A 41 0.55 10.37 8.88
CA ALA A 41 -0.88 10.28 9.13
C ALA A 41 -1.21 8.83 9.49
N VAL A 42 -2.10 8.64 10.47
CA VAL A 42 -2.56 7.31 10.92
C VAL A 42 -4.04 7.40 11.25
N TYR A 43 -4.76 6.30 11.02
CA TYR A 43 -6.17 6.18 11.39
C TYR A 43 -6.56 4.69 11.42
N PRO A 44 -6.83 4.05 12.58
CA PRO A 44 -6.87 4.61 13.94
C PRO A 44 -5.51 5.12 14.47
N GLU A 45 -5.51 5.71 15.66
CA GLU A 45 -4.29 6.23 16.32
C GLU A 45 -3.25 5.11 16.51
N TYR A 46 -1.99 5.40 16.15
CA TYR A 46 -0.89 4.45 16.32
C TYR A 46 -0.40 4.45 17.77
N ASN A 47 -0.29 3.26 18.38
CA ASN A 47 0.16 3.15 19.76
C ASN A 47 1.67 2.94 19.83
N GLU A 48 2.41 3.94 20.31
CA GLU A 48 3.87 3.92 20.43
C GLU A 48 4.42 2.88 21.42
N GLU A 49 3.66 2.53 22.46
CA GLU A 49 4.10 1.55 23.46
C GLU A 49 4.10 0.12 22.90
N THR A 50 3.08 -0.20 22.11
CA THR A 50 2.92 -1.49 21.44
C THR A 50 3.44 -1.48 20.00
N LYS A 51 3.89 -0.33 19.51
CA LYS A 51 4.37 -0.09 18.14
C LYS A 51 3.37 -0.52 17.06
N GLY A 52 2.09 -0.24 17.28
CA GLY A 52 1.06 -0.74 16.40
C GLY A 52 -0.36 -0.44 16.83
N TRP A 53 -1.28 -1.27 16.34
CA TRP A 53 -2.69 -1.22 16.66
C TRP A 53 -3.13 -2.51 17.33
N ASN A 54 -3.99 -2.40 18.34
CA ASN A 54 -4.65 -3.53 18.95
C ASN A 54 -6.14 -3.41 18.62
N VAL A 55 -6.66 -4.35 17.84
CA VAL A 55 -8.02 -4.29 17.32
C VAL A 55 -8.75 -5.60 17.55
N ILE A 56 -10.07 -5.56 17.52
CA ILE A 56 -10.92 -6.75 17.38
C ILE A 56 -11.38 -6.80 15.92
N ALA A 57 -10.85 -7.75 15.15
CA ALA A 57 -11.18 -7.94 13.75
C ALA A 57 -12.32 -8.96 13.58
N SER A 58 -13.20 -8.72 12.62
CA SER A 58 -14.34 -9.58 12.28
C SER A 58 -14.22 -10.14 10.85
N PRO A 59 -14.83 -11.30 10.53
CA PRO A 59 -14.67 -11.95 9.22
C PRO A 59 -15.10 -11.12 8.01
N ASP A 60 -15.96 -10.12 8.19
CA ASP A 60 -16.42 -9.19 7.14
C ASP A 60 -15.43 -8.05 6.85
N GLY A 61 -14.31 -8.01 7.58
CA GLY A 61 -13.28 -6.99 7.48
C GLY A 61 -13.48 -5.79 8.40
N THR A 62 -14.54 -5.78 9.21
CA THR A 62 -14.78 -4.72 10.20
C THR A 62 -13.79 -4.87 11.35
N ILE A 63 -13.18 -3.77 11.80
CA ILE A 63 -12.29 -3.74 12.96
C ILE A 63 -12.82 -2.77 14.02
N ILE A 64 -12.66 -3.11 15.29
CA ILE A 64 -12.92 -2.21 16.42
C ILE A 64 -11.59 -1.93 17.11
N ASP A 65 -11.20 -0.67 17.25
CA ASP A 65 -9.99 -0.33 17.99
C ASP A 65 -10.20 -0.53 19.49
N THR A 66 -9.19 -1.08 20.18
CA THR A 66 -9.33 -1.45 21.60
C THR A 66 -9.08 -0.31 22.57
N VAL A 67 -8.64 0.85 22.09
CA VAL A 67 -8.38 2.05 22.89
C VAL A 67 -9.62 2.95 22.90
N ASP A 68 -10.19 3.23 21.74
CA ASP A 68 -11.34 4.14 21.62
C ASP A 68 -12.71 3.45 21.46
N ASP A 69 -12.74 2.12 21.27
CA ASP A 69 -13.94 1.30 21.06
C ASP A 69 -14.76 1.67 19.80
N GLN A 70 -14.13 2.36 18.84
CA GLN A 70 -14.76 2.80 17.59
C GLN A 70 -14.57 1.78 16.47
N GLU A 71 -15.52 1.79 15.53
CA GLU A 71 -15.52 0.92 14.35
C GLU A 71 -14.78 1.56 13.17
N TYR A 72 -13.96 0.77 12.49
CA TYR A 72 -13.18 1.16 11.32
C TYR A 72 -13.26 0.10 10.22
N SER A 73 -13.09 0.55 8.96
CA SER A 73 -13.07 -0.33 7.79
C SER A 73 -11.70 -0.96 7.51
N TYR A 74 -10.63 -0.35 8.01
CA TYR A 74 -9.23 -0.75 7.84
C TYR A 74 -8.34 0.07 8.78
N ILE A 75 -7.10 -0.36 8.96
CA ILE A 75 -6.02 0.47 9.51
C ILE A 75 -5.41 1.26 8.35
N PHE A 76 -5.24 2.56 8.49
CA PHE A 76 -4.60 3.45 7.52
C PHE A 76 -3.34 4.06 8.10
N TRP A 77 -2.32 4.19 7.26
CA TRP A 77 -1.16 5.00 7.56
C TRP A 77 -0.59 5.64 6.29
N GLU A 78 0.13 6.74 6.46
CA GLU A 78 1.02 7.32 5.48
C GLU A 78 2.37 7.56 6.14
N GLY A 79 3.44 7.47 5.36
CA GLY A 79 4.77 7.62 5.89
C GLY A 79 5.74 8.30 4.94
N ARG A 80 6.81 8.82 5.51
CA ARG A 80 7.96 9.29 4.76
C ARG A 80 9.19 8.48 5.14
N SER A 81 9.76 7.77 4.16
CA SER A 81 10.96 6.97 4.37
C SER A 81 12.16 7.87 4.69
N ASN A 82 12.93 7.47 5.72
CA ASN A 82 14.16 8.15 6.11
C ASN A 82 15.31 7.95 5.10
N LYS A 83 15.11 7.06 4.12
CA LYS A 83 16.08 6.77 3.06
C LYS A 83 15.39 6.89 1.70
N LYS A 84 16.14 7.41 0.73
CA LYS A 84 15.72 7.33 -0.67
C LYS A 84 15.63 5.86 -1.08
N ILE A 85 14.43 5.43 -1.46
CA ILE A 85 14.21 4.10 -2.02
C ILE A 85 14.56 4.16 -3.51
N ASN A 86 15.48 3.29 -3.93
CA ASN A 86 15.82 3.12 -5.34
C ASN A 86 14.93 2.03 -5.93
N TRP A 87 13.75 2.42 -6.42
CA TRP A 87 12.81 1.52 -7.08
C TRP A 87 13.42 0.92 -8.36
N ASP A 88 13.32 -0.40 -8.53
CA ASP A 88 13.81 -1.08 -9.71
C ASP A 88 12.70 -1.11 -10.75
N LEU A 89 12.68 -0.05 -11.56
CA LEU A 89 11.70 0.13 -12.64
C LEU A 89 12.17 -0.53 -13.94
N SER A 90 12.96 -1.60 -13.88
CA SER A 90 13.34 -2.39 -15.08
C SER A 90 12.18 -3.22 -15.62
N LYS A 91 11.17 -3.51 -14.78
CA LYS A 91 9.91 -4.16 -15.17
C LYS A 91 8.72 -3.34 -14.73
N GLY A 92 7.65 -3.35 -15.51
CA GLY A 92 6.44 -2.60 -15.19
C GLY A 92 5.47 -2.59 -16.35
N PHE A 93 4.49 -1.70 -16.29
CA PHE A 93 3.46 -1.54 -17.30
C PHE A 93 3.45 -0.11 -17.79
N ILE A 94 3.39 0.09 -19.11
CA ILE A 94 3.16 1.40 -19.71
C ILE A 94 1.70 1.49 -20.11
N VAL A 95 0.96 2.38 -19.46
CA VAL A 95 -0.49 2.47 -19.55
C VAL A 95 -0.89 3.88 -19.94
N GLU A 96 -1.66 4.04 -21.02
CA GLU A 96 -2.24 5.35 -21.37
C GLU A 96 -3.18 5.83 -20.26
N GLY A 97 -3.20 7.14 -19.95
CA GLY A 97 -4.03 7.69 -18.87
C GLY A 97 -5.48 7.24 -18.92
N LYS A 98 -6.11 7.35 -20.10
CA LYS A 98 -7.49 6.89 -20.37
C LYS A 98 -7.74 5.39 -20.12
N ASN A 99 -6.71 4.56 -20.15
CA ASN A 99 -6.81 3.11 -19.94
C ASN A 99 -6.46 2.69 -18.50
N THR A 100 -6.06 3.64 -17.64
CA THR A 100 -5.62 3.35 -16.27
C THR A 100 -6.67 2.61 -15.46
N LYS A 101 -7.94 3.02 -15.53
CA LYS A 101 -9.02 2.38 -14.77
C LYS A 101 -9.18 0.90 -15.12
N SER A 102 -9.28 0.58 -16.42
CA SER A 102 -9.47 -0.80 -16.88
C SER A 102 -8.25 -1.65 -16.62
N PHE A 103 -7.05 -1.08 -16.77
CA PHE A 103 -5.79 -1.72 -16.38
C PHE A 103 -5.78 -2.07 -14.89
N LEU A 104 -5.98 -1.10 -13.99
CA LEU A 104 -5.95 -1.34 -12.54
C LEU A 104 -7.01 -2.36 -12.12
N GLN A 105 -8.24 -2.25 -12.64
CA GLN A 105 -9.31 -3.18 -12.31
C GLN A 105 -8.96 -4.63 -12.70
N LYS A 106 -8.37 -4.83 -13.88
CA LYS A 106 -7.91 -6.14 -14.34
C LYS A 106 -6.75 -6.64 -13.48
N THR A 107 -5.67 -5.86 -13.38
CA THR A 107 -4.41 -6.27 -12.75
C THR A 107 -4.57 -6.52 -11.25
N LEU A 108 -5.29 -5.67 -10.52
CA LEU A 108 -5.52 -5.86 -9.08
C LEU A 108 -6.43 -7.08 -8.81
N SER A 109 -7.41 -7.32 -9.68
CA SER A 109 -8.22 -8.54 -9.60
C SER A 109 -7.39 -9.79 -9.88
N GLU A 110 -6.46 -9.75 -10.86
CA GLU A 110 -5.53 -10.85 -11.14
C GLU A 110 -4.56 -11.11 -9.98
N MET A 111 -4.17 -10.07 -9.24
CA MET A 111 -3.38 -10.20 -8.01
C MET A 111 -4.16 -10.84 -6.86
N GLY A 112 -5.49 -10.83 -6.89
CA GLY A 112 -6.34 -11.41 -5.86
C GLY A 112 -7.00 -10.39 -4.92
N LEU A 113 -7.01 -9.10 -5.26
CA LEU A 113 -7.83 -8.11 -4.55
C LEU A 113 -9.31 -8.33 -4.87
N THR A 114 -10.15 -8.17 -3.85
CA THR A 114 -11.61 -8.21 -4.01
C THR A 114 -12.16 -6.88 -4.55
N PRO A 115 -13.40 -6.84 -5.08
CA PRO A 115 -14.02 -5.58 -5.48
C PRO A 115 -14.08 -4.52 -4.38
N LYS A 116 -14.21 -4.90 -3.11
CA LYS A 116 -14.15 -3.95 -1.99
C LYS A 116 -12.79 -3.24 -1.96
N GLU A 117 -11.70 -4.00 -2.03
CA GLU A 117 -10.34 -3.51 -1.89
C GLU A 117 -9.85 -2.75 -3.13
N TYR A 118 -9.99 -3.32 -4.34
CA TYR A 118 -9.48 -2.67 -5.53
C TYR A 118 -10.28 -1.42 -5.91
N ASN A 119 -11.57 -1.32 -5.56
CA ASN A 119 -12.33 -0.12 -5.85
C ASN A 119 -11.82 1.06 -5.02
N GLU A 120 -11.49 0.87 -3.74
CA GLU A 120 -10.89 1.93 -2.92
C GLU A 120 -9.49 2.31 -3.41
N PHE A 121 -8.68 1.33 -3.82
CA PHE A 121 -7.39 1.59 -4.47
C PHE A 121 -7.56 2.47 -5.71
N ILE A 122 -8.49 2.10 -6.60
CA ILE A 122 -8.75 2.81 -7.86
C ILE A 122 -9.29 4.21 -7.56
N VAL A 123 -10.23 4.37 -6.63
CA VAL A 123 -10.79 5.69 -6.30
C VAL A 123 -9.71 6.68 -5.85
N TYR A 124 -8.70 6.22 -5.13
CA TYR A 124 -7.57 7.07 -4.74
C TYR A 124 -6.61 7.35 -5.90
N TRP A 125 -6.13 6.30 -6.58
CA TRP A 125 -5.02 6.40 -7.52
C TRP A 125 -5.42 6.82 -8.94
N PHE A 126 -6.58 6.40 -9.44
CA PHE A 126 -7.00 6.69 -10.82
C PHE A 126 -7.08 8.19 -11.13
N PRO A 127 -7.65 9.06 -10.27
CA PRO A 127 -7.72 10.49 -10.54
C PRO A 127 -6.36 11.16 -10.78
N LEU A 128 -5.28 10.62 -10.19
CA LEU A 128 -3.91 11.13 -10.33
C LEU A 128 -3.23 10.71 -11.65
N MET A 129 -3.83 9.77 -12.38
CA MET A 129 -3.24 9.11 -13.54
C MET A 129 -4.04 9.28 -14.83
N GLN A 130 -5.34 9.59 -14.74
CA GLN A 130 -6.27 9.55 -15.87
C GLN A 130 -5.93 10.55 -16.98
N ASP A 131 -5.37 11.71 -16.63
CA ASP A 131 -5.08 12.81 -17.56
C ASP A 131 -3.65 12.77 -18.11
N ASN A 132 -2.82 11.84 -17.65
CA ASN A 132 -1.47 11.67 -18.18
C ASN A 132 -1.50 11.04 -19.57
N LYS A 133 -0.51 11.37 -20.41
CA LYS A 133 -0.34 10.68 -21.70
C LYS A 133 -0.07 9.19 -21.48
N TYR A 134 0.92 8.90 -20.65
CA TYR A 134 1.29 7.55 -20.24
C TYR A 134 1.64 7.51 -18.75
N ASN A 135 1.48 6.34 -18.15
CA ASN A 135 1.85 6.02 -16.79
C ASN A 135 2.78 4.81 -16.82
N LEU A 136 3.97 4.93 -16.24
CA LEU A 136 4.73 3.77 -15.82
C LEU A 136 4.20 3.32 -14.48
N ILE A 137 3.73 2.08 -14.40
CA ILE A 137 3.22 1.46 -13.19
C ILE A 137 4.09 0.25 -12.86
N HIS A 138 4.60 0.21 -11.64
CA HIS A 138 5.40 -0.89 -11.10
C HIS A 138 4.86 -1.32 -9.73
N PHE A 139 4.76 -2.62 -9.47
CA PHE A 139 4.38 -3.15 -8.16
C PHE A 139 5.62 -3.63 -7.41
N ALA A 140 5.97 -2.92 -6.33
CA ALA A 140 7.29 -2.93 -5.71
C ALA A 140 7.70 -4.23 -4.97
N GLY A 141 6.72 -5.00 -4.48
CA GLY A 141 6.98 -6.20 -3.69
C GLY A 141 7.98 -5.95 -2.56
N LYS A 142 9.08 -6.70 -2.55
CA LYS A 142 10.12 -6.63 -1.49
C LYS A 142 10.75 -5.26 -1.30
N GLN A 143 10.88 -4.46 -2.36
CA GLN A 143 11.45 -3.12 -2.24
C GLN A 143 10.66 -2.23 -1.28
N TYR A 144 9.36 -2.48 -1.16
CA TYR A 144 8.48 -1.85 -0.18
C TYR A 144 8.39 -2.64 1.14
N THR A 145 8.17 -3.95 1.10
CA THR A 145 7.94 -4.70 2.35
C THR A 145 9.16 -4.74 3.27
N ASP A 146 10.37 -4.60 2.72
CA ASP A 146 11.61 -4.55 3.49
C ASP A 146 11.82 -3.17 4.16
N THR A 147 11.13 -2.10 3.72
CA THR A 147 11.15 -0.76 4.35
C THR A 147 10.00 -0.56 5.34
N ALA A 148 8.91 -1.31 5.16
CA ALA A 148 7.75 -1.33 6.05
C ALA A 148 7.44 -2.74 6.59
N PRO A 149 8.34 -3.41 7.35
CA PRO A 149 8.03 -4.68 7.98
C PRO A 149 6.73 -4.63 8.79
N LEU A 150 5.86 -5.61 8.54
CA LEU A 150 4.56 -5.75 9.19
C LEU A 150 4.49 -7.10 9.91
N THR A 151 4.26 -7.07 11.22
CA THR A 151 4.10 -8.27 12.05
C THR A 151 2.70 -8.29 12.62
N ILE A 152 2.00 -9.42 12.50
CA ILE A 152 0.60 -9.56 12.91
C ILE A 152 0.47 -10.76 13.84
N THR A 153 -0.22 -10.56 14.97
CA THR A 153 -0.48 -11.60 15.97
C THR A 153 -1.98 -11.68 16.27
N PRO A 154 -2.64 -12.84 16.14
CA PRO A 154 -2.08 -14.13 15.68
C PRO A 154 -1.58 -14.05 14.24
N GLN A 155 -0.65 -14.94 13.88
CA GLN A 155 -0.05 -14.95 12.55
C GLN A 155 -1.13 -15.24 11.50
N PRO A 156 -1.26 -14.42 10.44
CA PRO A 156 -2.19 -14.70 9.36
C PRO A 156 -1.70 -15.89 8.54
N ASP A 157 -2.63 -16.71 8.10
CA ASP A 157 -2.40 -17.85 7.22
C ASP A 157 -2.04 -17.39 5.80
N SER A 158 -2.50 -16.22 5.39
CA SER A 158 -2.16 -15.64 4.09
C SER A 158 -2.09 -14.11 4.15
N MET A 159 -1.12 -13.52 3.45
CA MET A 159 -0.93 -12.07 3.41
C MET A 159 -0.57 -11.58 2.01
N LEU A 160 -1.28 -10.56 1.53
CA LEU A 160 -1.01 -9.87 0.27
C LEU A 160 -0.69 -8.41 0.56
N ARG A 161 0.45 -7.91 0.05
CA ARG A 161 0.85 -6.50 0.18
C ARG A 161 1.13 -5.94 -1.21
N VAL A 162 0.24 -5.09 -1.71
CA VAL A 162 0.34 -4.47 -3.04
C VAL A 162 0.76 -3.02 -2.90
N PHE A 163 1.97 -2.69 -3.30
CA PHE A 163 2.46 -1.31 -3.28
C PHE A 163 2.80 -0.84 -4.68
N MET A 164 2.07 0.15 -5.17
CA MET A 164 2.21 0.68 -6.53
C MET A 164 3.18 1.87 -6.55
N VAL A 165 4.22 1.76 -7.37
CA VAL A 165 5.09 2.87 -7.75
C VAL A 165 4.64 3.35 -9.11
N TYR A 166 4.18 4.59 -9.18
CA TYR A 166 3.68 5.21 -10.40
C TYR A 166 4.57 6.40 -10.80
N LYS A 167 4.84 6.54 -12.11
CA LYS A 167 5.51 7.70 -12.70
C LYS A 167 4.79 8.16 -13.98
N PRO A 168 4.40 9.44 -14.12
CA PRO A 168 3.86 9.96 -15.37
C PRO A 168 4.94 10.06 -16.44
N LEU A 169 4.56 9.81 -17.69
CA LEU A 169 5.44 9.87 -18.85
C LEU A 169 4.78 10.67 -20.00
N GLU A 170 5.59 11.47 -20.68
CA GLU A 170 5.17 12.20 -21.89
C GLU A 170 5.13 11.32 -23.13
N GLU A 171 5.98 10.29 -23.16
CA GLU A 171 6.12 9.32 -24.26
C GLU A 171 6.18 7.90 -23.69
N PRO A 172 5.68 6.89 -24.42
CA PRO A 172 5.77 5.52 -23.98
C PRO A 172 7.22 5.02 -24.11
N ILE A 173 7.60 4.09 -23.23
CA ILE A 173 8.89 3.40 -23.31
C ILE A 173 8.67 1.89 -23.47
N THR A 174 9.68 1.18 -23.95
CA THR A 174 9.66 -0.29 -23.95
C THR A 174 10.24 -0.80 -22.63
N ILE A 175 9.47 -1.62 -21.92
CA ILE A 175 9.84 -2.23 -20.66
C ILE A 175 9.32 -3.67 -20.63
N GLU A 176 9.98 -4.56 -19.89
CA GLU A 176 9.46 -5.91 -19.65
C GLU A 176 8.26 -5.84 -18.71
N GLU A 177 7.14 -6.48 -19.07
CA GLU A 177 5.96 -6.54 -18.21
C GLU A 177 6.21 -7.39 -16.96
N GLN A 178 5.73 -6.92 -15.79
CA GLN A 178 5.77 -7.73 -14.58
C GLN A 178 4.84 -8.93 -14.70
N ARG A 179 5.32 -10.10 -14.28
CA ARG A 179 4.45 -11.27 -14.13
C ARG A 179 3.62 -11.14 -12.87
N ILE A 180 2.31 -11.07 -13.02
CA ILE A 180 1.37 -11.08 -11.90
C ILE A 180 1.21 -12.50 -11.37
N GLN A 181 1.39 -12.67 -10.06
CA GLN A 181 1.14 -13.92 -9.36
C GLN A 181 -0.16 -13.80 -8.57
N PRO A 182 -1.17 -14.64 -8.86
CA PRO A 182 -2.41 -14.61 -8.10
C PRO A 182 -2.20 -15.00 -6.64
N PHE A 183 -2.75 -14.19 -5.73
CA PHE A 183 -2.82 -14.50 -4.31
C PHE A 183 -3.97 -15.46 -4.01
N GLN A 184 -3.73 -16.43 -3.13
CA GLN A 184 -4.75 -17.33 -2.61
C GLN A 184 -5.04 -17.00 -1.15
N ARG A 185 -6.31 -16.71 -0.86
CA ARG A 185 -6.79 -16.47 0.50
C ARG A 185 -7.03 -17.82 1.18
N THR A 186 -6.37 -18.01 2.31
CA THR A 186 -6.54 -19.17 3.18
C THR A 186 -6.58 -18.69 4.62
N GLY A 187 -7.46 -19.27 5.44
CA GLY A 187 -7.58 -18.95 6.87
C GLY A 187 -7.69 -17.45 7.16
N PHE A 188 -7.04 -17.01 8.23
CA PHE A 188 -6.91 -15.59 8.54
C PHE A 188 -6.08 -14.89 7.45
N SER A 189 -6.76 -14.08 6.64
CA SER A 189 -6.16 -13.37 5.50
C SER A 189 -5.95 -11.88 5.83
N VAL A 190 -4.80 -11.33 5.45
CA VAL A 190 -4.50 -9.90 5.58
C VAL A 190 -4.16 -9.30 4.22
N ILE A 191 -4.78 -8.17 3.90
CA ILE A 191 -4.53 -7.45 2.65
C ILE A 191 -4.05 -6.05 2.99
N GLU A 192 -2.91 -5.66 2.44
CA GLU A 192 -2.47 -4.27 2.42
C GLU A 192 -2.37 -3.80 0.97
N TRP A 193 -2.84 -2.58 0.71
CA TRP A 193 -2.47 -1.88 -0.51
C TRP A 193 -2.09 -0.43 -0.23
N GLY A 194 -1.21 0.12 -1.06
CA GLY A 194 -0.74 1.50 -0.99
C GLY A 194 0.06 1.87 -2.23
N GLY A 195 0.75 3.00 -2.22
CA GLY A 195 1.66 3.34 -3.30
C GLY A 195 2.43 4.64 -3.11
N THR A 196 3.15 5.04 -4.15
CA THR A 196 3.89 6.30 -4.18
C THR A 196 3.99 6.82 -5.61
N THR A 197 4.02 8.16 -5.75
CA THR A 197 4.24 8.82 -7.03
C THR A 197 5.69 9.29 -7.14
N LEU A 198 6.37 8.91 -8.22
CA LEU A 198 7.66 9.46 -8.60
C LEU A 198 7.45 10.67 -9.50
N LYS A 199 8.11 11.77 -9.14
CA LYS A 199 8.15 13.01 -9.93
C LYS A 199 9.37 13.05 -10.83
#